data_AF-A0A370DXJ5-F1
#
_entry.id   AF-A0A370DXJ5-F1
#
_cell.length_a   1.000
_cell.length_b   1.000
_cell.length_c   1.000
_cell.angle_alpha   90.00
_cell.angle_beta   90.00
_cell.angle_gamma   90.00
#
_symmetry.space_group_name_H-M   'P 1'
#
loop_
_entity.id
_entity.type
_entity.pdbx_description
1 polymer ?
#
loop_
_entity_poly.entity_id
_entity_poly.type
_entity_poly.pdbx_seq_one_letter_code
_entity_poly.pdbx_strand_id
1 'polypeptide(L)' 'MIPLEEFHAVVVDALKVVQKSDDISLTVDESFTDFGLDSLDSMSLLLELEKRLSIEFDEEFDLFERDSVAKLHAFLAV' A
#
# COMPACT_ATOMS: atom_id res chain seq x y z
N MET A 1 -12.72 -10.95 -0.75
CA MET A 1 -11.49 -10.51 -1.44
C MET A 1 -11.82 -9.26 -2.21
N ILE A 2 -11.15 -8.15 -1.91
CA ILE A 2 -11.30 -6.87 -2.60
C ILE A 2 -10.75 -7.01 -4.04
N PRO A 3 -11.42 -6.51 -5.10
CA PRO A 3 -10.86 -6.48 -6.45
C PRO A 3 -9.60 -5.61 -6.54
N LEU A 4 -8.67 -5.92 -7.46
CA LEU A 4 -7.40 -5.17 -7.60
C LEU A 4 -7.62 -3.67 -7.84
N GLU A 5 -8.63 -3.29 -8.64
CA GLU A 5 -8.95 -1.90 -8.91
C GLU A 5 -9.43 -1.15 -7.65
N GLU A 6 -10.27 -1.80 -6.84
CA GLU A 6 -10.74 -1.24 -5.57
C GLU A 6 -9.60 -1.18 -4.55
N PHE A 7 -8.74 -2.20 -4.49
CA PHE A 7 -7.55 -2.21 -3.65
C PHE A 7 -6.55 -1.12 -4.04
N HIS A 8 -6.34 -0.90 -5.33
CA HIS A 8 -5.52 0.16 -5.86
C HIS A 8 -6.01 1.54 -5.41
N ALA A 9 -7.32 1.79 -5.51
CA ALA A 9 -7.91 3.02 -4.99
C ALA A 9 -7.68 3.21 -3.49
N VAL A 10 -7.81 2.13 -2.69
CA VAL A 10 -7.54 2.18 -1.24
C VAL A 10 -6.07 2.52 -0.96
N VAL A 11 -5.12 1.92 -1.67
CA VAL A 11 -3.69 2.22 -1.51
C VAL A 11 -3.39 3.66 -1.90
N VAL A 12 -3.93 4.15 -3.02
CA VAL A 12 -3.76 5.54 -3.45
C VAL A 12 -4.31 6.50 -2.39
N ASP A 13 -5.50 6.24 -1.85
CA ASP A 13 -6.08 7.11 -0.82
C ASP A 13 -5.36 7.03 0.53
N ALA A 14 -4.73 5.90 0.86
CA ALA A 14 -3.85 5.78 2.01
C ALA A 14 -2.56 6.60 1.81
N LEU A 15 -1.97 6.53 0.62
CA LEU A 15 -0.78 7.29 0.25
C LEU A 15 -1.00 8.80 0.29
N LYS A 16 -2.19 9.29 -0.06
CA LYS A 16 -2.54 10.71 0.11
C LYS A 16 -2.41 11.17 1.55
N VAL A 17 -2.78 10.31 2.51
CA VAL A 17 -2.66 10.59 3.94
C VAL A 17 -1.20 10.54 4.39
N VAL A 18 -0.45 9.52 3.96
CA VAL A 18 0.96 9.33 4.32
C VAL A 18 1.81 10.50 3.81
N GLN A 19 1.72 10.82 2.52
CA GLN A 19 2.50 11.88 1.89
C GLN A 19 1.90 13.29 2.08
N LYS A 20 0.70 13.40 2.63
CA LYS A 20 -0.04 14.67 2.79
C LYS A 20 -0.19 15.42 1.46
N SER A 21 -0.44 14.67 0.39
CA SER A 21 -0.60 15.18 -0.98
C SER A 21 -1.82 14.55 -1.62
N ASP A 22 -2.66 15.35 -2.26
CA ASP A 22 -3.80 14.83 -3.05
C ASP A 22 -3.37 14.38 -4.46
N ASP A 23 -2.18 14.79 -4.90
CA ASP A 23 -1.60 14.48 -6.21
C ASP A 23 -0.76 13.19 -6.13
N ILE A 24 -1.46 12.06 -6.02
CA ILE A 24 -0.87 10.73 -5.99
C ILE A 24 -1.28 10.01 -7.28
N SER A 25 -0.29 9.73 -8.12
CA SER A 25 -0.46 8.90 -9.32
C SER A 25 0.54 7.75 -9.23
N LEU A 26 0.07 6.63 -8.69
CA LEU A 26 0.81 5.37 -8.59
C LEU A 26 0.12 4.34 -9.48
N THR A 27 0.84 3.62 -10.32
CA THR A 27 0.25 2.50 -11.10
C THR A 27 0.31 1.18 -10.33
N VAL A 28 -0.46 0.16 -10.76
CA VAL A 28 -0.56 -1.11 -9.99
C VAL A 28 0.75 -1.91 -9.93
N ASP A 29 1.62 -1.76 -10.93
CA ASP A 29 2.90 -2.47 -11.06
C ASP A 29 4.12 -1.60 -10.68
N GLU A 30 3.89 -0.33 -10.35
CA GLU A 30 4.95 0.59 -9.95
C GLU A 30 5.48 0.23 -8.55
N SER A 31 6.80 0.29 -8.41
CA SER A 31 7.48 0.09 -7.14
C SER A 31 7.14 1.23 -6.17
N PHE A 32 6.86 0.90 -4.92
CA PHE A 32 6.68 1.91 -3.89
C PHE A 32 7.98 2.67 -3.63
N THR A 33 9.13 1.99 -3.74
CA THR A 33 10.44 2.63 -3.63
C THR A 33 10.69 3.60 -4.78
N ASP A 34 10.40 3.21 -6.02
CA ASP A 34 10.55 4.08 -7.20
C ASP A 34 9.57 5.27 -7.16
N PHE A 35 8.38 5.05 -6.60
CA PHE A 35 7.40 6.10 -6.30
C PHE A 35 7.88 7.08 -5.22
N GLY A 36 8.90 6.70 -4.43
CA GLY A 36 9.56 7.55 -3.45
C GLY A 36 9.14 7.30 -2.00
N LEU A 37 8.54 6.14 -1.68
CA LEU A 37 8.32 5.77 -0.28
C LEU A 37 9.64 5.40 0.39
N ASP A 38 9.86 5.98 1.58
CA ASP A 38 10.90 5.54 2.49
C ASP A 38 10.38 4.49 3.50
N SER A 39 11.24 4.07 4.43
CA SER A 39 10.87 3.08 5.44
C SER A 39 9.78 3.57 6.40
N LEU A 40 9.73 4.86 6.72
CA LEU A 40 8.73 5.43 7.62
C LEU A 40 7.38 5.57 6.91
N ASP A 41 7.40 6.00 5.65
CA ASP A 41 6.22 6.06 4.80
C ASP A 41 5.62 4.67 4.60
N SER A 42 6.47 3.65 4.42
CA SER A 42 6.06 2.26 4.29
C SER A 42 5.33 1.77 5.56
N MET A 43 5.88 2.03 6.76
CA MET A 43 5.18 1.69 8.01
C MET A 43 3.86 2.46 8.15
N SER A 44 3.85 3.75 7.80
CA SER A 44 2.65 4.59 7.86
C SER A 44 1.57 4.11 6.89
N LEU A 45 1.97 3.65 5.70
CA LEU A 45 1.07 3.06 4.72
C LEU A 45 0.44 1.78 5.25
N LEU A 46 1.23 0.88 5.84
CA LEU A 46 0.72 -0.37 6.41
C LEU A 46 -0.35 -0.09 7.49
N LEU A 47 -0.07 0.81 8.43
CA LEU A 47 -1.03 1.20 9.48
C LEU A 47 -2.34 1.78 8.90
N GLU A 48 -2.24 2.59 7.84
CA GLU A 48 -3.43 3.16 7.21
C GLU A 48 -4.22 2.10 6.43
N LEU A 49 -3.55 1.11 5.83
CA LEU A 49 -4.20 -0.03 5.18
C LEU A 49 -4.88 -0.96 6.19
N GLU A 50 -4.24 -1.27 7.32
CA GLU A 50 -4.84 -2.04 8.42
C GLU A 50 -6.16 -1.42 8.87
N LYS A 51 -6.14 -0.11 9.13
CA LYS A 51 -7.33 0.64 9.54
C LYS A 51 -8.44 0.63 8.49
N ARG A 52 -8.11 0.80 7.21
CA ARG A 52 -9.10 0.89 6.12
C ARG A 52 -9.71 -0.45 5.78
N LEU A 53 -8.90 -1.50 5.78
CA LEU A 53 -9.31 -2.84 5.39
C LEU A 53 -9.73 -3.71 6.59
N SER A 54 -9.56 -3.20 7.82
CA SER A 54 -9.77 -3.96 9.06
C SER A 54 -8.97 -5.27 9.08
N ILE A 55 -7.70 -5.18 8.70
CA ILE A 55 -6.71 -6.27 8.72
C ILE A 55 -5.55 -5.91 9.66
N GLU A 56 -4.70 -6.89 9.94
CA GLU A 56 -3.45 -6.70 10.68
C GLU A 56 -2.32 -7.36 9.87
N PHE A 57 -1.21 -6.65 9.68
CA PHE A 57 0.01 -7.23 9.13
C PHE A 57 0.86 -7.81 10.27
N ASP A 58 1.53 -8.94 10.01
CA ASP A 58 2.50 -9.49 10.96
C ASP A 58 3.66 -8.51 11.20
N GLU A 59 4.26 -8.53 12.39
CA GLU A 59 5.41 -7.67 12.73
C GLU A 59 6.63 -7.90 11.81
N GLU A 60 6.70 -9.08 11.17
CA GLU A 60 7.74 -9.45 10.20
C GLU A 60 7.37 -9.06 8.76
N PHE A 61 6.21 -8.42 8.54
CA PHE A 61 5.77 -8.04 7.21
C PHE A 61 6.66 -6.93 6.63
N ASP A 62 7.30 -7.21 5.51
CA ASP A 62 8.09 -6.24 4.76
C ASP A 62 7.37 -5.83 3.46
N LEU A 63 6.99 -4.55 3.40
CA LEU A 63 6.38 -3.97 2.20
C LEU A 63 7.32 -4.03 0.99
N PHE A 64 8.64 -3.98 1.19
CA PHE A 64 9.62 -4.00 0.11
C PHE A 64 9.75 -5.38 -0.55
N GLU A 65 9.33 -6.46 0.11
CA GLU A 65 9.19 -7.76 -0.56
C GLU A 65 7.96 -7.79 -1.47
N ARG A 66 6.95 -6.96 -1.17
CA ARG A 66 5.69 -6.79 -1.92
C ARG A 66 5.60 -5.40 -2.53
N ASP A 67 6.71 -4.96 -3.12
CA ASP A 67 6.94 -3.60 -3.61
C ASP A 67 6.17 -3.27 -4.89
N SER A 68 4.83 -3.29 -4.81
CA SER A 68 3.85 -2.75 -5.75
C SER A 68 2.45 -3.10 -5.25
N VAL A 69 1.44 -2.37 -5.69
CA VAL A 69 0.03 -2.66 -5.36
C VAL A 69 -0.37 -4.07 -5.79
N ALA A 70 0.02 -4.52 -6.98
CA ALA A 70 -0.31 -5.85 -7.49
C ALA A 70 0.28 -6.98 -6.61
N LYS A 71 1.54 -6.86 -6.18
CA LYS A 71 2.18 -7.86 -5.31
C LYS A 71 1.57 -7.90 -3.91
N LEU A 72 1.23 -6.73 -3.36
CA LEU A 72 0.58 -6.63 -2.05
C LEU A 72 -0.85 -7.17 -2.10
N HIS A 73 -1.59 -6.86 -3.16
CA HIS A 73 -2.93 -7.43 -3.39
C HIS A 73 -2.88 -8.96 -3.48
N ALA A 74 -1.95 -9.50 -4.26
CA ALA A 74 -1.76 -10.93 -4.41
C ALA A 74 -1.38 -11.63 -3.10
N PHE A 75 -0.70 -10.94 -2.17
CA PHE A 75 -0.44 -11.46 -0.82
C PHE A 75 -1.72 -11.63 0.00
N LEU A 76 -2.55 -10.59 0.03
CA LEU A 76 -3.78 -10.51 0.84
C LEU A 76 -4.95 -11.29 0.24
N ALA A 77 -4.84 -11.68 -1.04
CA ALA A 77 -5.80 -12.49 -1.75
C ALA A 77 -5.66 -14.00 -1.48
N VAL A 78 -4.66 -14.42 -0.69
CA VAL A 78 -4.48 -15.82 -0.26
C VAL A 78 -5.26 -16.07 1.01
#